data_AF-A0A377WEG1-F1
#
_entry.id   AF-A0A377WEG1-F1
#
_cell.length_a   1.000
_cell.length_b   1.000
_cell.length_c   1.000
_cell.angle_alpha   90.00
_cell.angle_beta   90.00
_cell.angle_gamma   90.00
#
_symmetry.space_group_name_H-M   'P 1'
#
loop_
_entity.id
_entity.type
_entity.pdbx_description
1 polymer ?
#
loop_
_entity_poly.entity_id
_entity_poly.type
_entity_poly.pdbx_seq_one_letter_code
_entity_poly.pdbx_strand_id
1 'polypeptide(L)' 'MGVMNYEMESATLLTMCASQGLRAGMVAGVIVNRTQQEIPNAETMKQTESHAVKIVVEAARRLL' A
#
# COMPACT_ATOMS: atom_id res chain seq x y z
N MET A 1 2.50 -20.95 0.71
CA MET A 1 2.84 -19.54 0.43
C MET A 1 1.52 -18.77 0.30
N GLY A 2 1.32 -17.70 1.08
CA GLY A 2 0.05 -16.94 1.16
C GLY A 2 0.25 -15.44 0.93
N VAL A 3 0.99 -15.08 -0.13
CA VAL A 3 1.25 -13.67 -0.51
C VAL A 3 -0.06 -13.03 -0.99
N MET A 4 -0.37 -11.83 -0.49
CA MET A 4 -1.66 -11.17 -0.71
C MET A 4 -1.67 -10.16 -1.86
N ASN A 5 -0.53 -9.51 -2.15
CA ASN A 5 -0.41 -8.49 -3.18
C ASN A 5 1.05 -8.32 -3.66
N TYR A 6 1.23 -7.57 -4.74
CA TYR A 6 2.54 -7.18 -5.30
C TYR A 6 2.60 -5.66 -5.46
N GLU A 7 3.73 -5.06 -5.08
CA GLU A 7 4.09 -3.64 -5.21
C GLU A 7 5.62 -3.52 -5.35
N MET A 8 6.21 -2.31 -5.34
CA MET A 8 7.60 -2.12 -5.76
C MET A 8 8.51 -1.40 -4.74
N GLU A 9 8.02 -1.08 -3.54
CA GLU A 9 8.72 -0.18 -2.61
C GLU A 9 8.88 -0.75 -1.19
N SER A 10 7.94 -1.58 -0.72
CA SER A 10 7.84 -1.94 0.70
C SER A 10 9.02 -2.75 1.21
N ALA A 11 9.59 -3.62 0.37
CA ALA A 11 10.77 -4.41 0.74
C ALA A 11 11.95 -3.49 1.10
N THR A 12 12.23 -2.48 0.28
CA THR A 12 13.29 -1.50 0.53
C THR A 12 12.95 -0.63 1.74
N LEU A 13 11.74 -0.06 1.79
CA LEU A 13 11.30 0.82 2.88
C LEU A 13 11.41 0.13 4.24
N LEU A 14 10.80 -1.05 4.39
CA LEU A 14 10.71 -1.73 5.68
C LEU A 14 12.06 -2.24 6.15
N THR A 15 12.88 -2.78 5.23
CA THR A 15 14.24 -3.23 5.55
C THR A 15 15.13 -2.06 5.98
N MET A 16 15.10 -0.97 5.22
CA MET A 16 15.90 0.23 5.48
C MET A 16 15.53 0.88 6.81
N CYS A 17 14.24 1.03 7.11
CA CYS A 17 13.80 1.65 8.34
C CYS A 17 14.07 0.77 9.57
N ALA A 18 13.80 -0.54 9.46
CA ALA A 18 14.05 -1.48 10.55
C ALA A 18 15.54 -1.56 10.91
N SER A 19 16.45 -1.45 9.93
CA SER A 19 17.90 -1.46 10.18
C SER A 19 18.44 -0.15 10.78
N GLN A 20 17.69 0.94 10.68
CA GLN A 20 18.09 2.28 11.16
C GLN A 20 17.33 2.72 12.42
N GLY A 21 16.58 1.83 13.06
CA GLY A 21 15.79 2.17 14.26
C GLY A 21 14.61 3.11 13.99
N LEU A 22 14.15 3.19 12.74
CA LEU A 22 13.02 4.01 12.32
C LEU A 22 11.72 3.18 12.32
N ARG A 23 10.60 3.82 12.67
CA ARG A 23 9.26 3.22 12.57
C ARG A 23 8.74 3.38 11.14
N ALA A 24 8.31 2.29 10.52
CA ALA A 24 7.71 2.30 9.17
C ALA A 24 6.54 1.33 9.07
N GLY A 25 5.66 1.58 8.09
CA GLY A 25 4.52 0.74 7.75
C GLY A 25 4.06 1.02 6.32
N MET A 26 3.32 0.07 5.73
CA MET A 26 2.79 0.18 4.37
C MET A 26 1.31 -0.19 4.36
N VAL A 27 0.53 0.58 3.58
CA VAL A 27 -0.85 0.29 3.21
C VAL A 27 -0.98 0.50 1.71
N ALA A 28 -1.60 -0.46 1.02
CA ALA A 28 -1.78 -0.41 -0.42
C ALA A 28 -3.25 -0.62 -0.79
N GLY A 29 -3.76 0.20 -1.71
CA GLY A 29 -5.06 -0.01 -2.33
C GLY A 29 -4.93 -1.02 -3.48
N VAL A 30 -5.78 -2.06 -3.50
CA VAL A 30 -5.78 -3.05 -4.59
C VAL A 30 -6.46 -2.46 -5.81
N ILE A 31 -5.71 -2.22 -6.89
CA ILE A 31 -6.22 -1.69 -8.16
C ILE A 31 -6.48 -2.76 -9.23
N VAL A 32 -5.94 -3.97 -9.03
CA VAL A 32 -6.11 -5.09 -9.96
C VAL A 32 -6.00 -6.42 -9.22
N ASN A 33 -6.86 -7.37 -9.58
CA ASN A 33 -6.69 -8.77 -9.24
C ASN A 33 -6.09 -9.51 -10.44
N ARG A 34 -4.80 -9.84 -10.35
CA ARG A 34 -4.02 -10.49 -11.43
C ARG A 34 -4.52 -11.89 -11.80
N THR A 35 -5.38 -12.52 -10.99
CA THR A 35 -6.04 -13.78 -11.34
C THR A 35 -7.23 -13.60 -12.30
N GLN A 36 -7.72 -12.36 -12.46
CA GLN A 36 -8.88 -12.03 -13.27
C GLN A 36 -8.48 -11.21 -14.51
N GLN A 37 -7.60 -10.22 -14.35
CA GLN A 37 -7.13 -9.37 -15.45
C GLN A 37 -5.82 -8.67 -15.09
N GLU A 38 -5.17 -8.06 -16.09
CA GLU A 38 -3.90 -7.34 -15.88
C GLU A 38 -4.04 -5.82 -15.88
N ILE A 39 -4.96 -5.27 -16.69
CA ILE A 39 -5.09 -3.81 -16.84
C ILE A 39 -6.09 -3.27 -15.79
N PRO A 40 -5.67 -2.36 -14.90
CA PRO A 40 -6.57 -1.74 -13.94
C PRO A 40 -7.62 -0.84 -14.63
N ASN A 41 -8.80 -0.73 -14.02
CA ASN A 41 -9.82 0.22 -14.46
C ASN A 41 -9.53 1.62 -13.87
N ALA A 42 -9.51 2.64 -14.73
CA ALA A 42 -9.15 4.01 -14.34
C ALA A 42 -10.11 4.64 -13.30
N GLU A 43 -11.41 4.35 -13.37
CA GLU A 43 -12.39 4.86 -12.41
C GLU A 43 -12.19 4.21 -11.04
N THR A 44 -12.01 2.88 -11.00
CA THR A 44 -11.71 2.16 -9.76
C THR A 44 -10.38 2.60 -9.16
N MET A 45 -9.34 2.83 -9.96
CA MET A 45 -8.06 3.37 -9.49
C MET A 45 -8.24 4.70 -8.75
N LYS A 46 -8.98 5.64 -9.35
CA LYS A 46 -9.22 6.98 -8.76
C LYS A 46 -9.92 6.89 -7.41
N GLN A 47 -10.93 6.02 -7.29
CA GLN A 47 -11.64 5.81 -6.02
C GLN A 47 -10.74 5.16 -4.97
N THR A 48 -10.00 4.11 -5.35
CA THR A 48 -9.08 3.38 -4.48
C THR A 48 -7.95 4.27 -3.96
N GLU A 49 -7.40 5.15 -4.80
CA GLU A 49 -6.39 6.12 -4.40
C GLU A 49 -6.91 7.06 -3.30
N SER A 50 -8.11 7.62 -3.49
CA SER A 50 -8.74 8.50 -2.47
C SER A 50 -8.96 7.77 -1.14
N HIS A 51 -9.34 6.49 -1.17
CA HIS A 51 -9.47 5.69 0.05
C HIS A 51 -8.13 5.42 0.72
N ALA A 52 -7.09 5.04 -0.04
CA ALA A 52 -5.76 4.81 0.50
C ALA A 52 -5.20 6.06 1.20
N VAL A 53 -5.38 7.24 0.59
CA VAL A 53 -4.98 8.53 1.19
C VAL A 53 -5.73 8.80 2.49
N LYS A 54 -7.07 8.60 2.51
CA LYS A 54 -7.86 8.79 3.75
C LYS A 54 -7.37 7.87 4.88
N ILE A 55 -7.07 6.62 4.56
CA ILE A 55 -6.58 5.62 5.54
C ILE A 55 -5.21 6.03 6.06
N VAL A 56 -4.25 6.40 5.21
CA VAL A 56 -2.90 6.76 5.67
C VAL A 56 -2.88 8.05 6.48
N VAL A 57 -3.71 9.03 6.14
CA VAL A 57 -3.86 10.26 6.94
C VAL A 57 -4.42 9.94 8.33
N GLU A 58 -5.42 9.07 8.41
CA GLU A 58 -5.97 8.63 9.70
C GLU A 58 -4.97 7.79 10.51
N ALA A 59 -4.20 6.92 9.85
CA ALA A 59 -3.13 6.18 10.50
C ALA A 59 -2.06 7.13 11.07
N ALA A 60 -1.68 8.17 10.32
CA ALA A 60 -0.74 9.19 10.79
C ALA A 60 -1.27 9.94 12.02
N ARG A 61 -2.55 10.33 12.05
CA ARG A 61 -3.17 10.97 13.23
C ARG A 61 -3.07 10.14 14.50
N ARG A 62 -3.12 8.81 14.38
CA ARG A 62 -3.03 7.89 15.53
C ARG A 62 -1.60 7.67 16.03
N LEU A 63 -0.60 8.11 15.27
CA LEU A 63 0.82 7.99 15.62
C LEU A 63 1.41 9.29 16.17
N LEU A 64 0.68 10.41 16.04
CA LEU A 64 0.96 11.69 16.67
C LEU A 64 0.40 11.72 18.10
#